data_AF-A0A924JK14-F1
#
_entry.id   AF-A0A924JK14-F1
#
_cell.length_a   1.000
_cell.length_b   1.000
_cell.length_c   1.000
_cell.angle_alpha   90.00
_cell.angle_beta   90.00
_cell.angle_gamma   90.00
#
_symmetry.space_group_name_H-M   'P 1'
#
loop_
_entity.id
_entity.type
_entity.pdbx_description
1 polymer ?
#
loop_
_entity_poly.entity_id
_entity_poly.type
_entity_poly.pdbx_seq_one_letter_code
_entity_poly.pdbx_strand_id
1 'polypeptide(L)'
;MFGSRVTTSAGTLAGHGGSEAYHVSAPPDVVVFPQSTDEVRRIVELCACMNMPMVAYGAGTSLEGNTAAIHGGVCLDFSQMNHIVAVHGDDLDVVVQPGITRKQLNAQLRDT
;
A
#
# COMPACT_ATOMS: atom_id res chain seq x y z
N MET A 1 10.77 13.85 -7.08
CA MET A 1 11.07 12.46 -6.65
C MET A 1 9.91 11.51 -6.93
N PHE A 2 8.65 11.90 -6.68
CA PHE A 2 7.49 11.01 -6.91
C PHE A 2 6.47 11.50 -7.96
N GLY A 3 6.54 12.75 -8.42
CA GLY A 3 5.68 13.26 -9.50
C GLY A 3 4.18 13.11 -9.17
N SER A 4 3.40 12.56 -10.10
CA SER A 4 1.98 12.26 -9.92
C SER A 4 1.68 11.12 -8.93
N ARG A 5 2.70 10.44 -8.38
CA ARG A 5 2.57 9.35 -7.39
C ARG A 5 2.49 9.85 -5.95
N VAL A 6 2.32 11.15 -5.76
CA VAL A 6 1.95 11.78 -4.48
C VAL A 6 0.70 12.60 -4.73
N THR A 7 -0.34 12.38 -3.93
CA THR A 7 -1.62 13.06 -4.13
C THR A 7 -2.28 13.46 -2.83
N THR A 8 -2.89 14.63 -2.86
CA THR A 8 -3.77 15.18 -1.82
C THR A 8 -5.18 15.38 -2.36
N SER A 9 -5.54 14.69 -3.46
CA SER A 9 -6.86 14.84 -4.07
C SER A 9 -7.94 14.29 -3.15
N ALA A 10 -9.01 15.07 -2.92
CA ALA A 10 -10.06 14.69 -1.99
C ALA A 10 -10.67 13.31 -2.27
N GLY A 11 -10.84 12.96 -3.55
CA GLY A 11 -11.36 11.65 -3.94
C GLY A 11 -10.42 10.50 -3.59
N THR A 12 -9.11 10.67 -3.82
CA THR A 12 -8.12 9.65 -3.43
C THR A 12 -8.03 9.53 -1.92
N LEU A 13 -7.95 10.65 -1.19
CA LEU A 13 -7.89 10.63 0.27
C LEU A 13 -9.12 9.93 0.88
N ALA A 14 -10.33 10.27 0.40
CA ALA A 14 -11.56 9.62 0.85
C ALA A 14 -11.57 8.11 0.57
N GLY A 15 -11.08 7.69 -0.61
CA GLY A 15 -10.96 6.27 -0.97
C GLY A 15 -9.97 5.49 -0.09
N HIS A 16 -9.01 6.17 0.53
CA HIS A 16 -8.02 5.56 1.44
C HIS A 16 -8.32 5.79 2.92
N GLY A 17 -9.43 6.48 3.26
CA GLY A 17 -9.90 6.65 4.63
C GLY A 17 -10.91 5.61 5.08
N GLY A 18 -11.50 4.90 4.11
CA GLY A 18 -12.48 3.85 4.35
C GLY A 18 -11.84 2.48 4.61
N SER A 19 -12.65 1.60 5.21
CA SER A 19 -12.40 0.16 5.28
C SER A 19 -13.75 -0.56 5.18
N GLU A 20 -13.75 -1.88 5.12
CA GLU A 20 -14.99 -2.69 5.17
C GLU A 20 -15.58 -2.74 6.60
N ALA A 21 -14.98 -2.02 7.57
CA ALA A 21 -15.48 -1.90 8.93
C ALA A 21 -16.64 -0.87 9.05
N TYR A 22 -17.39 -0.96 10.14
CA TYR A 22 -18.48 -0.02 10.47
C TYR A 22 -17.98 1.34 11.03
N HIS A 23 -16.67 1.50 11.21
CA HIS A 23 -16.07 2.69 11.79
C HIS A 23 -16.18 3.90 10.86
N VAL A 24 -16.15 5.09 11.46
CA VAL A 24 -16.13 6.35 10.71
C VAL A 24 -14.85 6.41 9.88
N SER A 25 -14.99 6.83 8.61
CA SER A 25 -13.86 7.03 7.69
C SER A 25 -12.86 8.04 8.26
N ALA A 26 -11.57 7.68 8.22
CA ALA A 26 -10.47 8.51 8.67
C ALA A 26 -9.43 8.62 7.54
N PRO A 27 -9.56 9.60 6.64
CA PRO A 27 -8.66 9.76 5.49
C PRO A 27 -7.27 10.24 5.90
N PRO A 28 -6.21 9.81 5.18
CA PRO A 28 -4.85 10.33 5.35
C PRO A 28 -4.74 11.76 4.82
N ASP A 29 -3.65 12.45 5.16
CA ASP A 29 -3.34 13.79 4.62
C ASP A 29 -2.76 13.72 3.20
N VAL A 30 -2.06 12.62 2.90
CA VAL A 30 -1.41 12.38 1.61
C VAL A 30 -1.35 10.88 1.32
N VAL A 31 -1.53 10.53 0.05
CA VAL A 31 -1.30 9.16 -0.45
C VAL A 31 -0.07 9.15 -1.35
N VAL A 32 0.82 8.19 -1.12
CA VAL A 32 2.04 7.98 -1.90
C VAL A 32 2.03 6.58 -2.48
N PHE A 33 2.33 6.46 -3.77
CA PHE A 33 2.41 5.19 -4.50
C PHE A 33 3.87 4.83 -4.78
N PRO A 34 4.59 4.19 -3.83
CA PRO A 34 5.95 3.73 -4.07
C PRO A 34 6.00 2.66 -5.17
N GLN A 35 7.16 2.54 -5.80
CA GLN A 35 7.45 1.53 -6.84
C GLN A 35 8.68 0.67 -6.50
N SER A 36 9.39 0.97 -5.40
CA SER A 36 10.55 0.20 -4.97
C SER A 36 10.78 0.26 -3.46
N THR A 37 11.53 -0.70 -2.92
CA THR A 37 11.95 -0.73 -1.51
C THR A 37 12.75 0.52 -1.12
N ASP A 38 13.58 1.05 -2.02
CA ASP A 38 14.34 2.29 -1.78
C ASP A 38 13.43 3.51 -1.63
N GLU A 39 12.35 3.57 -2.40
CA GLU A 39 11.34 4.62 -2.24
C GLU A 39 10.61 4.51 -0.91
N VAL A 40 10.19 3.30 -0.53
CA VAL A 40 9.57 3.03 0.78
C VAL A 40 10.50 3.47 1.91
N ARG A 41 11.78 3.08 1.85
CA ARG A 41 12.80 3.46 2.82
C ARG A 41 12.89 4.98 2.98
N ARG A 42 12.99 5.73 1.88
CA ARG A 42 13.07 7.21 1.91
C ARG A 42 11.82 7.84 2.52
N ILE A 43 10.63 7.29 2.23
CA ILE A 43 9.37 7.77 2.82
C ILE A 43 9.37 7.52 4.33
N VAL A 44 9.75 6.32 4.76
CA VAL A 44 9.83 5.93 6.18
C VAL A 44 10.83 6.81 6.94
N GLU A 45 12.03 7.01 6.39
CA GLU A 45 13.07 7.89 6.98
C GLU A 45 12.56 9.33 7.13
N LEU A 46 11.87 9.86 6.11
CA LEU A 46 11.29 11.20 6.14
C LEU A 46 10.17 11.32 7.18
N CYS A 47 9.25 10.34 7.22
CA CYS A 47 8.16 10.35 8.20
C CYS A 47 8.69 10.23 9.62
N ALA A 48 9.70 9.39 9.85
CA ALA A 48 10.36 9.26 11.16
C ALA A 48 11.02 10.57 11.60
N CYS A 49 11.73 11.27 10.70
CA CYS A 49 12.35 12.56 10.99
C CYS A 49 11.33 13.64 11.42
N MET A 50 10.11 13.59 10.86
CA MET A 50 9.05 14.55 11.12
C MET A 50 8.02 14.08 12.17
N ASN A 51 8.20 12.89 12.76
CA ASN A 51 7.20 12.23 13.61
C ASN A 51 5.82 12.10 12.94
N MET A 52 5.79 11.83 11.63
CA MET A 52 4.55 11.66 10.89
C MET A 52 4.02 10.23 10.92
N PRO A 53 2.75 10.03 11.33
CA PRO A 53 2.10 8.73 11.25
C PRO A 53 2.10 8.20 9.81
N MET A 54 2.20 6.89 9.69
CA MET A 54 2.10 6.20 8.42
C MET A 54 1.06 5.09 8.49
N VAL A 55 0.33 4.90 7.41
CA VAL A 55 -0.61 3.79 7.21
C VAL A 55 -0.22 3.03 5.96
N ALA A 56 -0.08 1.71 6.07
CA ALA A 56 0.14 0.84 4.91
C ALA A 56 -1.20 0.48 4.28
N TYR A 57 -1.28 0.60 2.95
CA TYR A 57 -2.49 0.31 2.19
C TYR A 57 -2.22 -0.70 1.07
N GLY A 58 -2.97 -1.81 1.11
CA GLY A 58 -2.99 -2.83 0.06
C GLY A 58 -4.22 -2.68 -0.83
N ALA A 59 -5.19 -3.59 -0.69
CA ALA A 59 -6.44 -3.55 -1.45
C ALA A 59 -7.61 -2.83 -0.74
N GLY A 60 -7.40 -2.31 0.48
CA GLY A 60 -8.44 -1.63 1.26
C GLY A 60 -9.48 -2.55 1.92
N THR A 61 -9.30 -3.87 1.87
CA THR A 61 -10.32 -4.85 2.30
C THR A 61 -10.27 -5.21 3.80
N SER A 62 -9.67 -4.37 4.65
CA SER A 62 -9.64 -4.64 6.09
C SER A 62 -11.04 -4.52 6.69
N LEU A 63 -11.42 -5.47 7.55
CA LEU A 63 -12.68 -5.47 8.30
C LEU A 63 -12.55 -4.84 9.71
N GLU A 64 -11.32 -4.62 10.16
CA GLU A 64 -11.02 -4.11 11.52
C GLU A 64 -10.48 -2.67 11.51
N GLY A 65 -10.53 -2.00 10.35
CA GLY A 65 -10.15 -0.59 10.23
C GLY A 65 -8.63 -0.34 10.21
N ASN A 66 -7.80 -1.35 9.93
CA ASN A 66 -6.34 -1.18 9.93
C ASN A 66 -5.82 -0.16 8.91
N THR A 67 -6.62 0.15 7.88
CA THR A 67 -6.29 1.13 6.84
C THR A 67 -6.73 2.56 7.20
N ALA A 68 -7.40 2.75 8.35
CA ALA A 68 -7.88 4.05 8.78
C ALA A 68 -6.72 4.92 9.33
N ALA A 69 -6.59 6.14 8.82
CA ALA A 69 -5.60 7.11 9.26
C ALA A 69 -6.16 7.96 10.42
N ILE A 70 -6.39 7.34 11.59
CA ILE A 70 -7.02 7.97 12.76
C ILE A 70 -6.29 9.25 13.22
N HIS A 71 -4.99 9.33 12.96
CA HIS A 71 -4.14 10.48 13.27
C HIS A 71 -3.65 11.24 12.03
N GLY A 72 -4.34 11.06 10.88
CA GLY A 72 -3.88 11.58 9.59
C GLY A 72 -2.56 10.94 9.16
N GLY A 73 -1.72 11.72 8.49
CA GLY A 73 -0.38 11.32 8.07
C GLY A 73 -0.32 10.77 6.65
N VAL A 74 0.69 9.91 6.42
CA VAL A 74 1.05 9.42 5.09
C VAL A 74 0.49 8.01 4.88
N CYS A 75 -0.35 7.85 3.87
CA CYS A 75 -0.76 6.54 3.39
C CYS A 75 0.20 6.06 2.29
N LEU A 76 0.77 4.87 2.46
CA LEU A 76 1.59 4.19 1.46
C LEU A 76 0.72 3.17 0.74
N ASP A 77 0.29 3.48 -0.48
CA ASP A 77 -0.46 2.57 -1.34
C ASP A 77 0.51 1.72 -2.18
N PHE A 78 0.56 0.43 -1.88
CA PHE A 78 1.45 -0.52 -2.52
C PHE A 78 0.95 -1.05 -3.88
N SER A 79 -0.18 -0.59 -4.40
CA SER A 79 -0.78 -1.07 -5.67
C SER A 79 0.15 -1.02 -6.88
N GLN A 80 1.19 -0.16 -6.85
CA GLN A 80 2.23 -0.06 -7.88
C GLN A 80 3.50 -0.90 -7.60
N MET A 81 3.52 -1.65 -6.50
CA MET A 81 4.52 -2.68 -6.16
C MET A 81 3.84 -4.06 -6.21
N ASN A 82 3.48 -4.53 -7.41
CA ASN A 82 2.61 -5.69 -7.60
C ASN A 82 3.22 -6.83 -8.45
N HIS A 83 4.55 -6.93 -8.48
CA HIS A 83 5.27 -7.95 -9.25
C HIS A 83 5.67 -9.19 -8.44
N ILE A 84 5.76 -10.34 -9.12
CA ILE A 84 6.51 -11.51 -8.62
C ILE A 84 8.00 -11.21 -8.74
N VAL A 85 8.75 -11.48 -7.67
CA VAL A 85 10.21 -11.29 -7.59
C VAL A 85 10.94 -12.60 -7.94
N ALA A 86 10.46 -13.74 -7.42
CA ALA A 86 11.02 -15.06 -7.70
C ALA A 86 9.96 -16.15 -7.51
N VAL A 87 10.05 -17.23 -8.28
CA VAL A 87 9.25 -18.46 -8.13
C VAL A 87 10.21 -19.61 -7.86
N HIS A 88 10.01 -20.30 -6.74
CA HIS A 88 10.81 -21.47 -6.35
C HIS A 88 9.92 -22.71 -6.48
N GLY A 89 9.80 -23.24 -7.71
CA GLY A 89 8.88 -24.34 -8.01
C GLY A 89 9.16 -25.61 -7.20
N ASP A 90 10.44 -25.91 -6.95
CA ASP A 90 10.86 -27.08 -6.17
C ASP A 90 10.51 -26.96 -4.68
N ASP A 91 10.49 -25.72 -4.15
CA ASP A 91 10.23 -25.41 -2.75
C ASP A 91 8.76 -25.01 -2.47
N LEU A 92 7.94 -24.91 -3.53
CA LEU A 92 6.53 -24.49 -3.50
C LEU A 92 6.31 -23.10 -2.86
N ASP A 93 7.24 -22.17 -3.08
CA ASP A 93 7.14 -20.79 -2.60
C ASP A 93 7.36 -19.74 -3.70
N VAL A 94 6.91 -18.51 -3.41
CA VAL A 94 7.03 -17.37 -4.30
C VAL A 94 7.38 -16.12 -3.49
N VAL A 95 8.35 -15.37 -3.95
CA VAL A 95 8.69 -14.04 -3.41
C VAL A 95 7.95 -12.99 -4.22
N VAL A 96 7.19 -12.12 -3.56
CA VAL A 96 6.35 -11.11 -4.21
C VAL A 96 6.51 -9.72 -3.60
N GLN A 97 6.18 -8.70 -4.38
CA GLN A 97 5.99 -7.36 -3.87
C GLN A 97 4.63 -7.22 -3.13
N PRO A 98 4.51 -6.29 -2.15
CA PRO A 98 3.39 -6.26 -1.21
C PRO A 98 2.03 -5.89 -1.81
N GLY A 99 2.00 -5.28 -2.99
CA GLY A 99 0.78 -4.87 -3.68
C GLY A 99 0.16 -5.93 -4.58
N ILE A 100 0.77 -7.10 -4.73
CA ILE A 100 0.19 -8.15 -5.59
C ILE A 100 -1.08 -8.70 -4.95
N THR A 101 -2.16 -8.77 -5.73
CA THR A 101 -3.39 -9.39 -5.27
C THR A 101 -3.36 -10.90 -5.46
N ARG A 102 -4.08 -11.65 -4.63
CA ARG A 102 -4.26 -13.10 -4.78
C ARG A 102 -4.70 -13.51 -6.19
N LYS A 103 -5.59 -12.73 -6.81
CA LYS A 103 -6.09 -13.00 -8.18
C LYS A 103 -4.99 -12.83 -9.23
N GLN A 104 -4.20 -11.75 -9.14
CA GLN A 104 -3.07 -11.50 -10.04
C GLN A 104 -2.00 -12.59 -9.90
N LEU A 105 -1.61 -12.91 -8.66
CA LEU A 105 -0.65 -13.99 -8.39
C LEU A 105 -1.10 -15.32 -8.99
N ASN A 106 -2.34 -15.72 -8.72
CA ASN A 106 -2.91 -16.96 -9.27
C ASN A 106 -3.04 -16.96 -10.80
N ALA A 107 -3.14 -15.80 -11.45
CA ALA A 107 -3.16 -15.72 -12.90
C ALA A 107 -1.75 -15.89 -13.47
N GLN A 108 -0.74 -15.23 -12.88
CA GLN A 108 0.65 -15.30 -13.34
C GLN A 108 1.28 -16.68 -13.13
N LEU A 109 0.94 -17.38 -12.05
CA LEU A 109 1.47 -18.72 -11.76
C LEU A 109 0.82 -19.85 -12.59
N ARG A 110 -0.28 -19.59 -13.31
CA ARG A 110 -0.91 -20.62 -14.16
C ARG A 110 -0.07 -20.98 -15.39
N ASP A 111 0.79 -20.05 -15.81
CA ASP A 111 1.58 -20.14 -17.02
C ASP A 111 3.08 -20.44 -16.73
N THR A 112 3.42 -20.76 -15.48
CA THR A 112 4.78 -21.14 -15.02
C THR A 112 4.85 -22.61 -14.68
#